data_AF-A0A1B7ILF2-F1
#
_entry.id   AF-A0A1B7ILF2-F1
#
_cell.length_a   1.000
_cell.length_b   1.000
_cell.length_c   1.000
_cell.angle_alpha   90.00
_cell.angle_beta   90.00
_cell.angle_gamma   90.00
#
_symmetry.space_group_name_H-M   'P 1'
#
loop_
_entity.id
_entity.type
_entity.pdbx_description
1 polymer ?
#
loop_
_entity_poly.entity_id
_entity_poly.type
_entity_poly.pdbx_seq_one_letter_code
_entity_poly.pdbx_strand_id
1 'polypeptide(L)'
;MDELAKKVQEKYIEDLTNKYPLHRFLILFIVIFFMLTYQTGNADIYNILDETNVKEVFDFQGGLLSKLSMLQLIQCLLISCFLNYSHKKINISMFNWLISFCDFNKYTSGIHGKYKSLKRNDAYDLFLVKEIDKKISEKKSQFRIVLINSELVFSFLFCVLWSFHGSFVNIILVFSLLILWAYIQWACYKFYITDFFPLYVAKKYLLDEPIIIADGFHD
;
A
#
# COMPACT_ATOMS: atom_id res chain seq x y z
N MET A 1 2.69 19.23 33.07
CA MET A 1 3.42 17.96 33.00
C MET A 1 2.61 16.89 32.30
N ASP A 2 1.31 16.76 32.59
CA ASP A 2 0.41 15.81 31.91
C ASP A 2 0.24 16.04 30.40
N GLU A 3 0.28 17.29 29.95
CA GLU A 3 0.17 17.64 28.53
C GLU A 3 1.40 17.20 27.70
N LEU A 4 2.58 17.25 28.33
CA LEU A 4 3.82 16.80 27.71
C LEU A 4 3.87 15.27 27.67
N ALA A 5 3.42 14.60 28.74
CA ALA A 5 3.30 13.15 28.80
C ALA A 5 2.29 12.60 27.78
N LYS A 6 1.15 13.28 27.59
CA LYS A 6 0.19 12.96 26.51
C LYS A 6 0.80 13.10 25.13
N LYS A 7 1.50 14.21 24.84
CA LYS A 7 2.18 14.39 23.54
C LYS A 7 3.26 13.35 23.28
N VAL A 8 3.97 12.91 24.32
CA VAL A 8 4.96 11.83 24.21
C VAL A 8 4.28 10.48 23.96
N GLN A 9 3.18 10.18 24.65
CA GLN A 9 2.40 8.96 24.39
C GLN A 9 1.78 8.94 23.00
N GLU A 10 1.18 10.05 22.56
CA GLU A 10 0.62 10.20 21.21
C GLU A 10 1.72 9.97 20.16
N LYS A 11 2.88 10.59 20.32
CA LYS A 11 4.04 10.36 19.45
C LYS A 11 4.52 8.91 19.47
N TYR A 12 4.53 8.26 20.63
CA TYR A 12 4.91 6.84 20.74
C TYR A 12 3.89 5.91 20.08
N ILE A 13 2.59 6.18 20.23
CA ILE A 13 1.51 5.44 19.56
C ILE A 13 1.63 5.65 18.05
N GLU A 14 1.88 6.88 17.61
CA GLU A 14 2.07 7.22 16.21
C GLU A 14 3.31 6.51 15.63
N ASP A 15 4.43 6.49 16.36
CA ASP A 15 5.65 5.78 15.98
C ASP A 15 5.44 4.25 15.95
N LEU A 16 4.73 3.67 16.92
CA LEU A 16 4.40 2.23 16.93
C LEU A 16 3.48 1.84 15.77
N THR A 17 2.44 2.63 15.53
CA THR A 17 1.47 2.40 14.45
C THR A 17 2.10 2.62 13.07
N ASN A 18 3.04 3.56 12.97
CA ASN A 18 3.83 3.78 11.76
C ASN A 18 4.85 2.66 11.50
N LYS A 19 5.38 2.01 12.56
CA LYS A 19 6.42 0.99 12.46
C LYS A 19 5.87 -0.43 12.29
N TYR A 20 4.71 -0.73 12.87
CA TYR A 20 3.98 -1.99 12.71
C TYR A 20 2.62 -1.72 12.07
N PRO A 21 2.53 -1.80 10.74
CA PRO A 21 1.30 -1.48 10.05
C PRO A 21 0.20 -2.49 10.44
N LEU A 22 -0.86 -2.00 11.09
CA LEU A 22 -1.99 -2.84 11.54
C LEU A 22 -2.60 -3.67 10.41
N HIS A 23 -2.55 -3.18 9.17
CA HIS A 23 -3.05 -3.90 7.99
C HIS A 23 -2.34 -5.24 7.76
N ARG A 24 -1.11 -5.43 8.24
CA ARG A 24 -0.40 -6.72 8.11
C ARG A 24 -1.01 -7.79 8.99
N PHE A 25 -1.53 -7.41 10.16
CA PHE A 25 -2.32 -8.33 10.98
C PHE A 25 -3.64 -8.68 10.29
N LEU A 26 -4.25 -7.72 9.59
CA LEU A 26 -5.45 -7.96 8.79
C LEU A 26 -5.17 -8.92 7.62
N ILE A 27 -4.04 -8.76 6.91
CA ILE A 27 -3.61 -9.72 5.86
C ILE A 27 -3.43 -11.12 6.44
N LEU A 28 -2.72 -11.22 7.58
CA LEU A 28 -2.54 -12.51 8.26
C LEU A 28 -3.88 -13.13 8.64
N PHE A 29 -4.81 -12.34 9.15
CA PHE A 29 -6.16 -12.78 9.49
C PHE A 29 -6.93 -13.30 8.28
N ILE A 30 -6.88 -12.58 7.15
CA ILE A 30 -7.48 -13.01 5.88
C ILE A 30 -6.89 -14.36 5.45
N VAL A 31 -5.56 -14.50 5.48
CA VAL A 31 -4.89 -15.75 5.11
C VAL A 31 -5.33 -16.91 6.01
N ILE A 32 -5.38 -16.69 7.34
CA ILE A 32 -5.84 -17.69 8.31
C ILE A 32 -7.28 -18.10 8.03
N PHE A 33 -8.16 -17.12 7.82
CA PHE A 33 -9.58 -17.34 7.52
C PHE A 33 -9.76 -18.25 6.30
N PHE A 34 -9.15 -17.90 5.18
CA PHE A 34 -9.25 -18.69 3.95
C PHE A 34 -8.58 -20.06 4.08
N MET A 35 -7.42 -20.14 4.73
CA MET A 35 -6.74 -21.43 4.92
C MET A 35 -7.60 -22.43 5.70
N LEU A 36 -8.21 -21.99 6.81
CA LEU A 36 -9.07 -22.85 7.62
C LEU A 36 -10.36 -23.23 6.89
N THR A 37 -10.94 -22.28 6.14
CA THR A 37 -12.16 -22.52 5.36
C THR A 37 -11.92 -23.50 4.21
N TYR A 38 -10.78 -23.41 3.54
CA TYR A 38 -10.44 -24.36 2.47
C TYR A 38 -10.13 -25.76 3.00
N GLN A 39 -9.66 -25.89 4.25
CA GLN A 39 -9.46 -27.20 4.88
C GLN A 39 -10.77 -27.94 5.16
N THR A 40 -11.89 -27.23 5.34
CA THR A 40 -13.20 -27.88 5.48
C THR A 40 -13.82 -28.29 4.14
N GLY A 41 -13.13 -28.02 3.02
CA GLY A 41 -13.55 -28.38 1.67
C GLY A 41 -14.45 -27.35 0.98
N ASN A 42 -14.74 -26.22 1.63
CA ASN A 42 -15.56 -25.15 1.05
C ASN A 42 -14.69 -24.16 0.26
N ALA A 43 -14.81 -24.22 -1.06
CA ALA A 43 -14.08 -23.36 -1.99
C ALA A 43 -14.98 -22.33 -2.73
N ASP A 44 -16.31 -22.47 -2.61
CA ASP A 44 -17.26 -21.51 -3.18
C ASP A 44 -17.52 -20.37 -2.19
N ILE A 45 -17.22 -19.12 -2.59
CA ILE A 45 -17.30 -17.96 -1.71
C ILE A 45 -18.73 -17.68 -1.27
N TYR A 46 -19.71 -18.03 -2.11
CA TYR A 46 -21.11 -17.92 -1.72
C TYR A 46 -21.39 -18.77 -0.47
N ASN A 47 -20.99 -20.05 -0.48
CA ASN A 47 -21.16 -20.95 0.65
C ASN A 47 -20.36 -20.49 1.86
N ILE A 48 -19.14 -19.98 1.65
CA ILE A 48 -18.31 -19.43 2.72
C ILE A 48 -19.05 -18.27 3.41
N LEU A 49 -19.64 -17.34 2.66
CA LEU A 49 -20.35 -16.20 3.22
C LEU A 49 -21.66 -16.59 3.90
N ASP A 50 -22.38 -17.58 3.38
CA ASP A 50 -23.66 -18.04 3.93
C ASP A 50 -23.46 -18.85 5.23
N GLU A 51 -22.44 -19.70 5.29
CA GLU A 51 -22.16 -20.56 6.43
C GLU A 51 -21.35 -19.88 7.54
N THR A 52 -20.61 -18.81 7.21
CA THR A 52 -19.75 -18.13 8.19
C THR A 52 -20.54 -17.17 9.07
N ASN A 53 -20.69 -17.52 10.35
CA ASN A 53 -21.22 -16.60 11.35
C ASN A 53 -20.14 -15.60 11.81
N VAL A 54 -20.44 -14.31 11.74
CA VAL A 54 -19.55 -13.22 12.19
C VAL A 54 -19.09 -13.41 13.64
N LYS A 55 -19.94 -13.97 14.51
CA LYS A 55 -19.59 -14.24 15.91
C LYS A 55 -18.44 -15.25 16.02
N GLU A 56 -18.42 -16.28 15.18
CA GLU A 56 -17.38 -17.31 15.19
C GLU A 56 -16.04 -16.81 14.66
N VAL A 57 -16.08 -15.81 13.77
CA VAL A 57 -14.89 -15.18 13.19
C VAL A 57 -14.11 -14.37 14.24
N PHE A 58 -14.79 -13.77 15.22
CA PHE A 58 -14.19 -12.90 16.24
C PHE A 58 -14.09 -13.51 17.65
N ASP A 59 -14.53 -14.75 17.84
CA ASP A 59 -14.43 -15.44 19.13
C ASP A 59 -13.01 -16.03 19.33
N PHE A 60 -12.31 -15.55 20.37
CA PHE A 60 -10.95 -16.00 20.70
C PHE A 60 -10.90 -17.29 21.51
N GLN A 61 -12.00 -17.68 22.16
CA GLN A 61 -12.05 -18.89 23.00
C GLN A 61 -12.59 -20.09 22.20
N GLY A 62 -13.68 -19.90 21.48
CA GLY A 62 -14.34 -20.96 20.70
C GLY A 62 -14.29 -20.79 19.18
N GLY A 63 -13.76 -19.66 18.70
CA GLY A 63 -13.86 -19.28 17.29
C GLY A 63 -12.67 -19.67 16.43
N LEU A 64 -12.51 -18.93 15.33
CA LEU A 64 -11.63 -19.27 14.23
C LEU A 64 -10.14 -19.38 14.64
N LEU A 65 -9.69 -18.53 15.57
CA LEU A 65 -8.30 -18.54 16.02
C LEU A 65 -7.98 -19.69 16.98
N SER A 66 -8.95 -20.22 17.72
CA SER A 66 -8.71 -21.34 18.65
C SER A 66 -8.59 -22.69 17.93
N LYS A 67 -9.09 -22.78 16.69
CA LYS A 67 -8.95 -23.96 15.81
C LYS A 67 -7.57 -24.07 15.16
N LEU A 68 -6.73 -23.04 15.29
CA LEU A 68 -5.45 -22.93 14.59
C LEU A 68 -4.34 -23.68 15.35
N SER A 69 -3.71 -24.64 14.69
CA SER A 69 -2.47 -25.25 15.19
C SER A 69 -1.26 -24.32 15.03
N MET A 70 -0.24 -24.50 15.86
CA MET A 70 1.01 -23.72 15.75
C MET A 70 1.69 -23.88 14.38
N LEU A 71 1.57 -25.05 13.75
CA LEU A 71 2.13 -25.29 12.41
C LEU A 71 1.38 -24.48 11.34
N GLN A 72 0.04 -24.44 11.41
CA GLN A 72 -0.77 -23.63 10.50
C GLN A 72 -0.51 -22.13 10.69
N LEU A 73 -0.26 -21.68 11.93
CA LEU A 73 0.13 -20.30 12.19
C LEU A 73 1.44 -19.93 11.49
N ILE A 74 2.46 -20.78 11.60
CA ILE A 74 3.74 -20.58 10.93
C ILE A 74 3.55 -20.53 9.40
N GLN A 75 2.72 -21.43 8.84
CA GLN A 75 2.39 -21.41 7.41
C GLN A 75 1.70 -20.10 6.99
N CYS A 76 0.72 -19.62 7.75
CA CYS A 76 0.04 -18.35 7.48
C CYS A 76 1.00 -17.16 7.54
N LEU A 77 1.95 -17.15 8.48
CA LEU A 77 2.98 -16.12 8.58
C LEU A 77 3.91 -16.13 7.36
N LEU A 78 4.37 -17.31 6.93
CA LEU A 78 5.22 -17.44 5.73
C LEU A 78 4.49 -16.95 4.47
N ILE A 79 3.22 -17.29 4.33
CA ILE A 79 2.40 -16.86 3.19
C ILE A 79 2.18 -15.34 3.23
N SER A 80 1.87 -14.78 4.39
CA SER A 80 1.70 -13.33 4.55
C SER A 80 2.99 -12.56 4.21
N CYS A 81 4.15 -13.07 4.64
CA CYS A 81 5.45 -12.52 4.26
C CYS A 81 5.70 -12.60 2.76
N PHE A 82 5.37 -13.73 2.13
CA PHE A 82 5.49 -13.92 0.69
C PHE A 82 4.56 -12.97 -0.09
N LEU A 83 3.33 -12.75 0.38
CA LEU A 83 2.37 -11.83 -0.24
C LEU A 83 2.88 -10.39 -0.23
N ASN A 84 3.35 -9.91 0.92
CA ASN A 84 3.95 -8.58 1.04
C ASN A 84 5.17 -8.41 0.11
N TYR A 85 6.07 -9.40 0.08
CA TYR A 85 7.22 -9.36 -0.82
C TYR A 85 6.81 -9.34 -2.30
N SER A 86 5.88 -10.20 -2.69
CA SER A 86 5.39 -10.31 -4.07
C SER A 86 4.66 -9.04 -4.49
N HIS A 87 3.80 -8.50 -3.63
CA HIS A 87 3.08 -7.25 -3.86
C HIS A 87 4.04 -6.09 -4.14
N LYS A 88 5.06 -5.91 -3.31
CA LYS A 88 6.09 -4.87 -3.53
C LYS A 88 6.77 -5.02 -4.88
N LYS A 89 7.19 -6.25 -5.22
CA LYS A 89 7.87 -6.53 -6.49
C LYS A 89 6.97 -6.27 -7.69
N ILE A 90 5.70 -6.67 -7.61
CA ILE A 90 4.70 -6.45 -8.67
C ILE A 90 4.41 -4.96 -8.82
N ASN A 91 4.22 -4.22 -7.72
CA ASN A 91 3.99 -2.77 -7.76
C ASN A 91 5.16 -2.03 -8.43
N ILE A 92 6.40 -2.36 -8.07
CA ILE A 92 7.59 -1.79 -8.72
C ILE A 92 7.60 -2.11 -10.21
N SER A 93 7.35 -3.37 -10.57
CA SER A 93 7.33 -3.79 -11.97
C SER A 93 6.25 -3.06 -12.78
N MET A 94 5.02 -2.98 -12.24
CA MET A 94 3.89 -2.27 -12.85
C MET A 94 4.20 -0.78 -13.02
N PHE A 95 4.79 -0.18 -12.00
CA PHE A 95 5.17 1.22 -12.05
C PHE A 95 6.23 1.51 -13.11
N ASN A 96 7.29 0.70 -13.18
CA ASN A 96 8.31 0.81 -14.22
C ASN A 96 7.72 0.65 -15.62
N TRP A 97 6.77 -0.27 -15.77
CA TRP A 97 6.06 -0.46 -17.03
C TRP A 97 5.21 0.77 -17.38
N LEU A 98 4.46 1.34 -16.44
CA LEU A 98 3.64 2.54 -16.67
C LEU A 98 4.49 3.78 -16.98
N ILE A 99 5.62 3.97 -16.29
CA ILE A 99 6.58 5.05 -16.57
C ILE A 99 7.11 4.98 -17.99
N SER A 100 7.31 3.78 -18.56
CA SER A 100 7.84 3.64 -19.91
C SER A 100 6.96 4.27 -20.99
N PHE A 101 5.68 4.54 -20.70
CA PHE A 101 4.74 5.21 -21.59
C PHE A 101 4.76 6.74 -21.50
N CYS A 102 5.50 7.34 -20.56
CA CYS A 102 5.52 8.80 -20.36
C CYS A 102 6.80 9.44 -20.89
N ASP A 103 6.67 10.55 -21.63
CA ASP A 103 7.80 11.40 -22.02
C ASP A 103 8.15 12.37 -20.90
N PHE A 104 9.02 11.91 -19.99
CA PHE A 104 9.46 12.69 -18.84
C PHE A 104 10.32 13.90 -19.22
N ASN A 105 11.01 13.89 -20.37
CA ASN A 105 11.86 15.00 -20.80
C ASN A 105 11.04 16.26 -21.10
N LYS A 106 9.86 16.08 -21.69
CA LYS A 106 8.90 17.17 -21.90
C LYS A 106 8.30 17.68 -20.58
N TYR A 107 8.13 16.79 -19.59
CA TYR A 107 7.56 17.14 -18.29
C TYR A 107 8.56 17.90 -17.40
N THR A 108 9.82 17.48 -17.37
CA THR A 108 10.90 18.12 -16.59
C THR A 108 11.26 19.51 -17.13
N SER A 109 11.28 19.68 -18.46
CA SER A 109 11.52 20.98 -19.09
C SER A 109 10.43 22.02 -18.78
N GLY A 110 9.15 21.60 -18.70
CA GLY A 110 8.05 22.47 -18.27
C GLY A 110 8.16 22.93 -16.81
N ILE A 111 8.64 22.05 -15.92
CA ILE A 111 8.87 22.39 -14.51
C ILE A 111 10.08 23.33 -14.37
N HIS A 112 11.17 23.05 -15.08
CA HIS A 112 12.34 23.94 -15.14
C HIS A 112 11.96 25.35 -15.59
N GLY A 113 11.09 25.48 -16.60
CA GLY A 113 10.59 26.78 -17.05
C GLY A 113 9.86 27.57 -15.96
N LYS A 114 9.05 26.91 -15.13
CA LYS A 114 8.36 27.55 -14.00
C LYS A 114 9.33 28.07 -12.94
N TYR A 115 10.31 27.25 -12.52
CA TYR A 115 11.22 27.62 -11.43
C TYR A 115 12.38 28.54 -11.87
N LYS A 116 12.76 28.54 -13.15
CA LYS A 116 13.74 29.49 -13.71
C LYS A 116 13.29 30.95 -13.56
N SER A 117 11.98 31.20 -13.51
CA SER A 117 11.40 32.53 -13.29
C SER A 117 11.39 33.02 -11.84
N LEU A 118 11.69 32.13 -10.88
CA LEU A 118 11.56 32.36 -9.44
C LEU A 118 12.89 32.53 -8.69
N LYS A 119 14.04 32.48 -9.38
CA LYS A 119 15.38 32.55 -8.78
C LYS A 119 15.55 33.86 -7.96
N ARG A 120 15.47 33.77 -6.63
CA ARG A 120 15.72 34.86 -5.68
C ARG A 120 16.30 34.28 -4.38
N ASN A 121 17.51 34.74 -4.04
CA ASN A 121 18.16 34.73 -2.73
C ASN A 121 18.18 33.37 -1.98
N ASP A 122 19.38 32.81 -1.75
CA ASP A 122 19.61 31.46 -1.20
C ASP A 122 18.85 31.14 0.10
N ALA A 123 18.59 32.15 0.95
CA ALA A 123 17.81 31.97 2.17
C ALA A 123 16.32 31.67 1.90
N TYR A 124 15.73 32.26 0.86
CA TYR A 124 14.35 32.03 0.45
C TYR A 124 14.19 30.64 -0.19
N ASP A 125 15.19 30.20 -0.94
CA ASP A 125 15.25 28.85 -1.51
C ASP A 125 15.28 27.77 -0.41
N LEU A 126 16.02 27.99 0.68
CA LEU A 126 16.02 27.08 1.84
C LEU A 126 14.65 27.00 2.55
N PHE A 127 13.91 28.10 2.65
CA PHE A 127 12.55 28.08 3.20
C PHE A 127 11.57 27.34 2.28
N LEU A 128 11.69 27.55 0.96
CA LEU A 128 10.90 26.82 -0.04
C LEU A 128 11.19 25.32 -0.03
N VAL A 129 12.46 24.91 0.11
CA VAL A 129 12.82 23.48 0.23
C VAL A 129 12.17 22.85 1.45
N LYS A 130 12.17 23.52 2.61
CA LYS A 130 11.48 23.01 3.81
C LYS A 130 9.97 22.86 3.62
N GLU A 131 9.32 23.80 2.92
CA GLU A 131 7.90 23.72 2.62
C GLU A 131 7.59 22.57 1.64
N ILE A 132 8.45 22.39 0.62
CA ILE A 132 8.38 21.26 -0.32
C ILE A 132 8.58 19.94 0.42
N ASP A 133 9.54 19.84 1.33
CA ASP A 133 9.77 18.63 2.13
C ASP A 133 8.58 18.26 2.99
N LYS A 134 7.92 19.24 3.62
CA LYS A 134 6.69 19.00 4.37
C LYS A 134 5.58 18.45 3.45
N LYS A 135 5.38 19.06 2.27
CA LYS A 135 4.39 18.59 1.28
C LYS A 135 4.73 17.19 0.75
N ILE A 136 6.00 16.90 0.50
CA ILE A 136 6.47 15.57 0.10
C ILE A 136 6.15 14.56 1.20
N SER A 137 6.42 14.87 2.47
CA SER A 137 6.12 13.99 3.61
C SER A 137 4.63 13.68 3.73
N GLU A 138 3.77 14.70 3.65
CA GLU A 138 2.31 14.55 3.66
C GLU A 138 1.83 13.67 2.49
N LYS A 139 2.36 13.91 1.27
CA LYS A 139 2.03 13.12 0.08
C LYS A 139 2.54 11.69 0.18
N LYS A 140 3.72 11.45 0.77
CA LYS A 140 4.22 10.08 1.04
C LYS A 140 3.31 9.32 2.00
N SER A 141 2.78 9.99 3.03
CA SER A 141 1.81 9.38 3.95
C SER A 141 0.51 8.98 3.23
N GLN A 142 -0.04 9.89 2.41
CA GLN A 142 -1.22 9.59 1.58
C GLN A 142 -0.97 8.43 0.61
N PHE A 143 0.19 8.42 -0.05
CA PHE A 143 0.59 7.36 -0.96
C PHE A 143 0.71 6.00 -0.26
N ARG A 144 1.25 5.99 0.96
CA ARG A 144 1.34 4.79 1.78
C ARG A 144 -0.03 4.16 2.05
N ILE A 145 -1.06 4.97 2.30
CA ILE A 145 -2.43 4.46 2.50
C ILE A 145 -2.94 3.76 1.24
N VAL A 146 -2.70 4.34 0.06
CA VAL A 146 -3.10 3.72 -1.22
C VAL A 146 -2.35 2.41 -1.46
N LEU A 147 -1.05 2.35 -1.15
CA LEU A 147 -0.26 1.12 -1.22
C LEU A 147 -0.76 0.05 -0.26
N ILE A 148 -1.14 0.41 0.97
CA ILE A 148 -1.73 -0.51 1.94
C ILE A 148 -3.04 -1.12 1.40
N ASN A 149 -3.91 -0.28 0.82
CA ASN A 149 -5.15 -0.75 0.21
C ASN A 149 -4.89 -1.68 -0.98
N SER A 150 -3.87 -1.36 -1.79
CA SER A 150 -3.41 -2.24 -2.88
C SER A 150 -2.95 -3.60 -2.35
N GLU A 151 -2.20 -3.63 -1.24
CA GLU A 151 -1.70 -4.86 -0.61
C GLU A 151 -2.84 -5.72 -0.07
N LEU A 152 -3.86 -5.09 0.52
CA LEU A 152 -5.07 -5.78 1.00
C LEU A 152 -5.86 -6.42 -0.14
N VAL A 153 -6.13 -5.65 -1.21
CA VAL A 153 -6.86 -6.17 -2.38
C VAL A 153 -6.06 -7.29 -3.05
N PHE A 154 -4.74 -7.14 -3.18
CA PHE A 154 -3.86 -8.18 -3.73
C PHE A 154 -3.87 -9.46 -2.88
N SER A 155 -3.79 -9.32 -1.56
CA SER A 155 -3.81 -10.46 -0.64
C SER A 155 -5.16 -11.19 -0.69
N PHE A 156 -6.26 -10.45 -0.70
CA PHE A 156 -7.60 -11.03 -0.81
C PHE A 156 -7.80 -11.74 -2.16
N LEU A 157 -7.37 -11.11 -3.26
CA LEU A 157 -7.37 -11.74 -4.59
C LEU A 157 -6.56 -13.04 -4.61
N PHE A 158 -5.37 -13.05 -4.00
CA PHE A 158 -4.56 -14.26 -3.89
C PHE A 158 -5.28 -15.35 -3.11
N CYS A 159 -5.89 -15.02 -1.96
CA CYS A 159 -6.61 -15.99 -1.16
C CYS A 159 -7.78 -16.61 -1.95
N VAL A 160 -8.57 -15.80 -2.64
CA VAL A 160 -9.66 -16.27 -3.50
C VAL A 160 -9.15 -17.19 -4.62
N LEU A 161 -7.99 -16.89 -5.21
CA LEU A 161 -7.40 -17.69 -6.28
C LEU A 161 -6.72 -18.97 -5.79
N TRP A 162 -6.32 -19.06 -4.53
CA TRP A 162 -5.61 -20.21 -3.97
C TRP A 162 -6.43 -21.50 -4.14
N SER A 163 -7.70 -21.50 -3.74
CA SER A 163 -8.61 -22.64 -3.94
C SER A 163 -9.71 -22.27 -4.93
N PHE A 164 -9.32 -21.80 -6.13
CA PHE A 164 -10.29 -21.32 -7.10
C PHE A 164 -11.27 -22.42 -7.53
N HIS A 165 -12.55 -22.20 -7.25
CA HIS A 165 -13.66 -22.99 -7.76
C HIS A 165 -14.43 -22.20 -8.81
N GLY A 166 -14.78 -22.84 -9.93
CA GLY A 166 -15.41 -22.22 -11.09
C GLY A 166 -16.89 -21.87 -10.92
N SER A 167 -17.31 -21.31 -9.79
CA SER A 167 -18.67 -20.78 -9.61
C SER A 167 -18.79 -19.40 -10.25
N PHE A 168 -20.01 -19.06 -10.70
CA PHE A 168 -20.29 -17.74 -11.29
C PHE A 168 -19.97 -16.59 -10.31
N VAL A 169 -20.27 -16.80 -9.02
CA VAL A 169 -19.97 -15.85 -7.94
C VAL A 169 -18.45 -15.64 -7.81
N ASN A 170 -17.67 -16.72 -7.78
CA ASN A 170 -16.22 -16.63 -7.70
C ASN A 170 -15.60 -15.92 -8.90
N ILE A 171 -16.08 -16.19 -10.11
CA ILE A 171 -15.61 -15.53 -11.34
C ILE A 171 -15.87 -14.03 -11.27
N ILE A 172 -17.09 -13.60 -10.95
CA ILE A 172 -17.43 -12.18 -10.80
C ILE A 172 -16.54 -11.52 -9.75
N LEU A 173 -16.35 -12.17 -8.60
CA LEU A 173 -15.52 -11.61 -7.54
C LEU A 173 -14.08 -11.42 -8.00
N VAL A 174 -13.46 -12.43 -8.61
CA VAL A 174 -12.09 -12.35 -9.14
C VAL A 174 -11.96 -11.21 -10.15
N PHE A 175 -12.88 -11.09 -11.11
CA PHE A 175 -12.87 -9.98 -12.07
C PHE A 175 -13.04 -8.62 -11.39
N SER A 176 -13.95 -8.50 -10.42
CA SER A 176 -14.15 -7.25 -9.69
C SER A 176 -12.90 -6.82 -8.90
N LEU A 177 -12.21 -7.78 -8.26
CA LEU A 177 -10.99 -7.55 -7.51
C LEU A 177 -9.82 -7.19 -8.44
N LEU A 178 -9.71 -7.82 -9.61
CA LEU A 178 -8.71 -7.47 -10.61
C LEU A 178 -8.90 -6.04 -11.14
N ILE A 179 -10.14 -5.66 -11.45
CA ILE A 179 -10.48 -4.30 -11.90
C ILE A 179 -10.15 -3.29 -10.80
N LEU A 180 -10.54 -3.57 -9.55
CA LEU A 180 -10.25 -2.71 -8.40
C LEU A 180 -8.74 -2.57 -8.19
N TRP A 181 -8.00 -3.68 -8.27
CA TRP A 181 -6.54 -3.66 -8.12
C TRP A 181 -5.88 -2.85 -9.23
N ALA A 182 -6.28 -3.04 -10.50
CA ALA A 182 -5.77 -2.26 -11.63
C ALA A 182 -6.09 -0.76 -11.48
N TYR A 183 -7.29 -0.42 -11.02
CA TYR A 183 -7.68 0.95 -10.72
C TYR A 183 -6.77 1.58 -9.64
N ILE A 184 -6.45 0.84 -8.57
CA ILE A 184 -5.54 1.31 -7.53
C ILE A 184 -4.12 1.50 -8.09
N GLN A 185 -3.61 0.59 -8.92
CA GLN A 185 -2.31 0.76 -9.58
C GLN A 185 -2.26 2.02 -10.45
N TRP A 186 -3.33 2.27 -11.20
CA TRP A 186 -3.46 3.49 -11.99
C TRP A 186 -3.50 4.75 -11.11
N ALA A 187 -4.24 4.71 -10.00
CA ALA A 187 -4.29 5.81 -9.04
C ALA A 187 -2.91 6.09 -8.43
N CYS A 188 -2.15 5.05 -8.07
CA CYS A 188 -0.77 5.17 -7.60
C CYS A 188 0.12 5.84 -8.64
N TYR A 189 0.05 5.40 -9.89
CA TYR A 189 0.81 5.97 -11.00
C TYR A 189 0.44 7.44 -11.24
N LYS A 190 -0.85 7.75 -11.35
CA LYS A 190 -1.34 9.13 -11.53
C LYS A 190 -0.83 10.02 -10.40
N PHE A 191 -1.01 9.62 -9.15
CA PHE A 191 -0.54 10.36 -7.97
C PHE A 191 0.97 10.64 -8.04
N TYR A 192 1.77 9.65 -8.44
CA TYR A 192 3.20 9.85 -8.60
C TYR A 192 3.51 10.93 -9.62
N ILE A 193 2.92 10.87 -10.82
CA ILE A 193 3.19 11.81 -11.91
C ILE A 193 2.66 13.22 -11.61
N THR A 194 1.45 13.34 -11.04
CA THR A 194 0.78 14.63 -10.87
C THR A 194 1.16 15.34 -9.60
N ASP A 195 1.34 14.61 -8.50
CA ASP A 195 1.48 15.20 -7.18
C ASP A 195 2.89 15.08 -6.63
N PHE A 196 3.55 13.93 -6.83
CA PHE A 196 4.85 13.66 -6.19
C PHE A 196 6.04 14.11 -7.05
N PHE A 197 6.10 13.67 -8.30
CA PHE A 197 7.20 13.91 -9.22
C PHE A 197 7.49 15.41 -9.44
N PRO A 198 6.50 16.31 -9.57
CA PRO A 198 6.77 17.73 -9.73
C PRO A 198 7.41 18.37 -8.50
N LEU A 199 7.02 17.93 -7.29
CA LEU A 199 7.62 18.38 -6.04
C LEU A 199 9.05 17.85 -5.90
N TYR A 200 9.28 16.59 -6.29
CA TYR A 200 10.61 15.99 -6.30
C TYR A 200 11.57 16.71 -7.25
N VAL A 201 11.12 17.00 -8.48
CA VAL A 201 11.90 17.78 -9.46
C VAL A 201 12.18 19.19 -8.97
N ALA A 202 11.20 19.86 -8.35
CA ALA A 202 11.37 21.19 -7.77
C ALA A 202 12.42 21.19 -6.65
N LYS A 203 12.37 20.20 -5.75
CA LYS A 203 13.37 20.02 -4.68
C LYS A 203 14.77 19.82 -5.26
N LYS A 204 14.94 18.88 -6.20
CA LYS A 204 16.24 18.59 -6.82
C LYS A 204 16.79 19.79 -7.58
N TYR A 205 15.93 20.55 -8.25
CA TYR A 205 16.31 21.80 -8.92
C TYR A 205 16.80 22.88 -7.94
N LEU A 206 16.10 23.10 -6.81
CA LEU A 206 16.51 24.09 -5.81
C LEU A 206 17.81 23.70 -5.07
N LEU A 207 18.15 22.42 -5.06
CA LEU A 207 19.37 21.88 -4.45
C LEU A 207 20.52 21.66 -5.45
N ASP A 208 20.33 22.00 -6.73
CA ASP A 208 21.27 21.70 -7.82
C ASP A 208 21.70 20.21 -7.88
N GLU A 209 20.79 19.30 -7.53
CA GLU A 209 21.02 17.86 -7.54
C GLU A 209 20.50 17.18 -8.82
N PRO A 210 21.10 16.06 -9.27
CA PRO A 210 20.63 15.33 -10.44
C PRO A 210 19.24 14.71 -10.19
N ILE A 211 18.38 14.77 -11.22
CA ILE A 211 17.03 14.20 -11.18
C ILE A 211 17.09 12.73 -11.60
N ILE A 212 16.88 11.82 -10.65
CA ILE A 212 16.73 10.39 -10.89
C ILE A 212 15.24 10.04 -10.78
N ILE A 213 14.62 9.61 -11.88
CA ILE A 213 13.16 9.43 -12.00
C ILE A 213 12.63 8.30 -11.09
N ALA A 214 13.45 7.30 -10.79
CA ALA A 214 13.06 6.10 -10.05
C ALA A 214 13.16 6.26 -8.51
N ASP A 215 14.09 7.08 -8.01
CA ASP A 215 14.36 7.21 -6.57
C ASP A 215 13.14 7.70 -5.77
N GLY A 216 12.31 8.55 -6.37
CA GLY A 216 11.12 9.09 -5.72
C GLY A 216 10.04 8.05 -5.37
N PHE A 217 10.01 6.91 -6.08
CA PHE A 217 9.02 5.86 -5.90
C PHE A 217 9.56 4.65 -5.11
N HIS A 218 10.87 4.43 -5.14
CA HIS A 218 11.51 3.32 -4.43
C HIS A 218 11.71 3.57 -2.93
N ASP A 219 11.65 4.84 -2.49
CA ASP A 219 11.73 5.29 -1.08
C ASP A 219 10.38 5.44 -0.36
#